data_AF-A0A7C6P479-F1
#
_entry.id   AF-A0A7C6P479-F1
#
_cell.length_a   1.000
_cell.length_b   1.000
_cell.length_c   1.000
_cell.angle_alpha   90.00
_cell.angle_beta   90.00
_cell.angle_gamma   90.00
#
_symmetry.space_group_name_H-M   'P 1'
#
loop_
_entity.id
_entity.type
_entity.pdbx_description
1 polymer ?
#
loop_
_entity_poly.entity_id
_entity_poly.type
_entity_poly.pdbx_seq_one_letter_code
_entity_poly.pdbx_strand_id
1 'polypeptide(L)'
;MPHYFVLIGIILIIMALVYILSKRPKVRRTDTKGGNTPANAHVIREISELEEKGINITIPEAVTLYFGNTERIKMKASVKSAKMVAFRSLDEGVAAVIDKVIIGQKVGSTSIYTTVLVEGNYYEYTTIVTVKPGSVIVTAEKERIQVGETTKIKTMVSSGVMKDLSYRCDQNEIAVVKKDGIYGVVEGRAAGSALITVKVGFGGKIKAGKVEIEVVNAQAPVIPVSNPINAKDYTVKDDWQGSRVYFGHYEQDNQEANGPEPILWRVLEVAEDSILLLSEYGLICKNYNDTYDNVTWETSTLRAWLNGEFLETAFTNQEKRAIQDTLVKNEVNKNYNTSGGNDTVDKVFLLSYEEAQNNAYGFQSGVSNKSKSRQMRLTEAALLEGYTNKDNGNTCWWLRSPGITNQYAAYVFSVGSITDSYYVGRRNDAVRPVIRLKSSSVVFGEHIKDGSFFSVRIIPK
;
A
#
# COMPACT_ATOMS: atom_id res chain seq x y z
N MET A 1 14.93 -27.94 -28.86
CA MET A 1 14.41 -28.29 -30.20
C MET A 1 12.87 -28.41 -30.23
N PRO A 2 12.12 -27.31 -30.04
CA PRO A 2 10.75 -27.24 -30.62
C PRO A 2 10.52 -26.01 -31.51
N HIS A 3 11.49 -25.11 -31.64
CA HIS A 3 11.34 -23.86 -32.41
C HIS A 3 11.54 -24.00 -33.94
N TYR A 4 12.09 -25.12 -34.43
CA TYR A 4 12.35 -25.32 -35.87
C TYR A 4 11.13 -25.83 -36.65
N PHE A 5 10.15 -26.48 -36.02
CA PHE A 5 8.96 -27.00 -36.71
C PHE A 5 7.90 -25.94 -37.00
N VAL A 6 7.84 -24.87 -36.21
CA VAL A 6 6.88 -23.77 -36.42
C VAL A 6 7.31 -22.87 -37.58
N LEU A 7 8.61 -22.71 -37.82
CA LEU A 7 9.14 -21.85 -38.88
C LEU A 7 8.97 -22.46 -40.27
N ILE A 8 9.06 -23.80 -40.40
CA ILE A 8 8.88 -24.51 -41.68
C ILE A 8 7.39 -24.50 -42.11
N GLY A 9 6.46 -24.57 -41.14
CA GLY A 9 5.02 -24.49 -41.42
C GLY A 9 4.57 -23.12 -41.96
N ILE A 10 5.17 -22.03 -41.47
CA ILE A 10 4.84 -20.67 -41.92
C ILE A 10 5.39 -20.37 -43.32
N ILE A 11 6.56 -20.92 -43.67
CA ILE A 11 7.17 -20.74 -45.01
C ILE A 11 6.37 -21.49 -46.10
N LEU A 12 5.81 -22.66 -45.80
CA LEU A 12 4.97 -23.42 -46.75
C LEU A 12 3.62 -22.71 -47.04
N ILE A 13 3.05 -22.02 -46.06
CA ILE A 13 1.79 -21.26 -46.22
C ILE A 13 2.01 -19.99 -47.06
N ILE A 14 3.16 -19.32 -46.90
CA ILE A 14 3.51 -18.13 -47.70
C ILE A 14 3.79 -18.50 -49.16
N MET A 15 4.46 -19.63 -49.42
CA MET A 15 4.69 -20.15 -50.79
C MET A 15 3.39 -20.54 -51.50
N ALA A 16 2.41 -21.11 -50.78
CA ALA A 16 1.10 -21.42 -51.34
C ALA A 16 0.28 -20.16 -51.70
N LEU A 17 0.39 -19.10 -50.89
CA LEU A 17 -0.29 -17.82 -51.16
C LEU A 17 0.31 -17.09 -52.37
N VAL A 18 1.64 -17.14 -52.54
CA VAL A 18 2.34 -16.55 -53.71
C VAL A 18 2.03 -17.33 -54.99
N TYR A 19 1.90 -18.66 -54.93
CA TYR A 19 1.51 -19.48 -56.09
C TYR A 19 0.08 -19.18 -56.56
N ILE A 20 -0.86 -18.98 -55.64
CA ILE A 20 -2.26 -18.63 -55.95
C ILE A 20 -2.37 -17.20 -56.52
N LEU A 21 -1.54 -16.26 -56.07
CA LEU A 21 -1.50 -14.89 -56.59
C LEU A 21 -0.82 -14.78 -57.98
N SER A 22 -0.01 -15.77 -58.38
CA SER A 22 0.70 -15.78 -59.67
C SER A 22 -0.13 -16.19 -60.88
N LYS A 23 -1.34 -16.76 -60.66
CA LYS A 23 -2.26 -17.17 -61.74
C LYS A 23 -3.48 -16.25 -61.83
N ARG A 24 -3.26 -14.96 -62.15
CA ARG A 24 -4.32 -14.12 -62.75
C ARG A 24 -4.28 -14.28 -64.27
N PRO A 25 -5.36 -14.70 -64.94
CA PRO A 25 -5.44 -14.58 -66.39
C PRO A 25 -5.48 -13.08 -66.76
N LYS A 26 -4.65 -12.71 -67.74
CA LYS A 26 -4.55 -11.36 -68.31
C LYS A 26 -5.90 -10.94 -68.90
N VAL A 27 -6.42 -9.80 -68.47
CA VAL A 27 -7.53 -9.10 -69.13
C VAL A 27 -7.01 -8.56 -70.47
N ARG A 28 -7.53 -9.10 -71.58
CA ARG A 28 -7.34 -8.56 -72.93
C ARG A 28 -8.54 -7.65 -73.24
N ARG A 29 -8.27 -6.38 -73.54
CA ARG A 29 -9.24 -5.43 -74.10
C ARG A 29 -9.64 -5.88 -75.51
N THR A 30 -10.94 -5.92 -75.79
CA THR A 30 -11.51 -5.65 -77.13
C THR A 30 -12.84 -4.94 -76.98
N ASP A 31 -13.04 -3.98 -77.88
CA ASP A 31 -14.08 -2.97 -77.94
C ASP A 31 -15.51 -3.47 -78.24
N THR A 32 -16.43 -2.54 -77.99
CA THR A 32 -17.83 -2.38 -78.40
C THR A 32 -18.39 -3.29 -79.52
N LYS A 33 -19.49 -4.00 -79.22
CA LYS A 33 -20.84 -3.90 -79.84
C LYS A 33 -21.59 -5.23 -79.71
N GLY A 34 -22.90 -5.12 -79.43
CA GLY A 34 -23.90 -6.10 -79.85
C GLY A 34 -24.28 -7.18 -78.83
N GLY A 35 -25.49 -7.03 -78.30
CA GLY A 35 -26.43 -8.08 -77.88
C GLY A 35 -25.90 -9.38 -77.28
N ASN A 36 -26.17 -9.60 -75.99
CA ASN A 36 -26.84 -10.81 -75.50
C ASN A 36 -27.12 -10.71 -74.00
N THR A 37 -28.37 -10.46 -73.65
CA THR A 37 -28.96 -10.94 -72.38
C THR A 37 -29.15 -12.45 -72.50
N PRO A 38 -28.74 -13.25 -71.50
CA PRO A 38 -29.69 -14.17 -70.87
C PRO A 38 -29.48 -14.22 -69.34
N ALA A 39 -30.50 -13.97 -68.51
CA ALA A 39 -31.58 -14.88 -68.12
C ALA A 39 -31.36 -15.37 -66.66
N ASN A 40 -32.36 -15.09 -65.81
CA ASN A 40 -32.51 -15.46 -64.39
C ASN A 40 -31.92 -14.50 -63.34
N ALA A 41 -32.35 -13.23 -63.36
CA ALA A 41 -32.61 -12.55 -62.08
C ALA A 41 -33.76 -13.31 -61.40
N HIS A 42 -33.47 -14.06 -60.33
CA HIS A 42 -34.52 -14.70 -59.55
C HIS A 42 -35.47 -13.62 -59.02
N VAL A 43 -36.78 -13.80 -59.24
CA VAL A 43 -37.80 -12.87 -58.74
C VAL A 43 -37.77 -12.92 -57.22
N ILE A 44 -37.38 -11.80 -56.59
CA ILE A 44 -37.48 -11.61 -55.14
C ILE A 44 -38.95 -11.50 -54.81
N ARG A 45 -39.43 -12.38 -53.94
CA ARG A 45 -40.83 -12.42 -53.50
C ARG A 45 -41.05 -11.56 -52.26
N GLU A 46 -42.30 -11.21 -52.01
CA GLU A 46 -42.68 -10.45 -50.82
C GLU A 46 -42.61 -11.34 -49.58
N ILE A 47 -42.12 -10.78 -48.46
CA ILE A 47 -41.99 -11.50 -47.18
C ILE A 47 -43.37 -11.92 -46.63
N SER A 48 -44.43 -11.17 -46.96
CA SER A 48 -45.84 -11.49 -46.64
C SER A 48 -46.24 -12.90 -47.08
N GLU A 49 -45.71 -13.42 -48.20
CA GLU A 49 -45.98 -14.79 -48.66
C GLU A 49 -45.48 -15.86 -47.68
N LEU A 50 -44.44 -15.57 -46.89
CA LEU A 50 -43.94 -16.49 -45.86
C LEU A 50 -44.84 -16.45 -44.63
N GLU A 51 -45.33 -15.26 -44.26
CA GLU A 51 -46.23 -15.06 -43.13
C GLU A 51 -47.57 -15.77 -43.34
N GLU A 52 -48.14 -15.69 -44.56
CA GLU A 52 -49.35 -16.41 -44.96
C GLU A 52 -49.19 -17.94 -44.89
N LYS A 53 -47.97 -18.44 -45.09
CA LYS A 53 -47.62 -19.86 -44.97
C LYS A 53 -47.22 -20.28 -43.55
N GLY A 54 -47.23 -19.36 -42.58
CA GLY A 54 -46.78 -19.61 -41.21
C GLY A 54 -45.27 -19.89 -41.09
N ILE A 55 -44.46 -19.50 -42.07
CA ILE A 55 -43.00 -19.65 -42.05
C ILE A 55 -42.37 -18.39 -41.46
N ASN A 56 -41.76 -18.51 -40.28
CA ASN A 56 -41.11 -17.40 -39.59
C ASN A 56 -39.60 -17.43 -39.83
N ILE A 57 -39.07 -16.33 -40.38
CA ILE A 57 -37.64 -16.08 -40.54
C ILE A 57 -37.30 -14.75 -39.89
N THR A 58 -36.28 -14.76 -39.03
CA THR A 58 -35.81 -13.56 -38.34
C THR A 58 -34.35 -13.32 -38.68
N ILE A 59 -34.09 -12.15 -39.25
CA ILE A 59 -32.77 -11.56 -39.47
C ILE A 59 -32.77 -10.21 -38.73
N PRO A 60 -31.67 -9.80 -38.07
CA PRO A 60 -31.60 -8.52 -37.38
C PRO A 60 -31.93 -7.35 -38.31
N GLU A 61 -32.90 -6.52 -37.93
CA GLU A 61 -33.24 -5.30 -38.65
C GLU A 61 -32.13 -4.24 -38.52
N ALA A 62 -31.37 -4.27 -37.42
CA ALA A 62 -30.25 -3.39 -37.18
C ALA A 62 -29.08 -4.09 -36.49
N VAL A 63 -27.86 -3.70 -36.86
CA VAL A 63 -26.60 -4.11 -36.23
C VAL A 63 -25.76 -2.87 -35.97
N THR A 64 -25.26 -2.73 -34.75
CA THR A 64 -24.27 -1.70 -34.41
C THR A 64 -22.93 -2.36 -34.11
N LEU A 65 -21.88 -1.90 -34.77
CA LEU A 65 -20.50 -2.31 -34.48
C LEU A 65 -19.55 -1.11 -34.49
N TYR A 66 -18.35 -1.29 -33.97
CA TYR A 66 -17.31 -0.25 -34.03
C TYR A 66 -16.47 -0.42 -35.30
N PHE A 67 -15.89 0.69 -35.76
CA PHE A 67 -14.90 0.68 -36.84
C PHE A 67 -13.83 -0.40 -36.61
N GLY A 68 -13.56 -1.21 -37.64
CA GLY A 68 -12.55 -2.28 -37.60
C GLY A 68 -12.99 -3.58 -36.90
N ASN A 69 -14.19 -3.63 -36.30
CA ASN A 69 -14.75 -4.86 -35.76
C ASN A 69 -15.55 -5.63 -36.82
N THR A 70 -15.91 -6.86 -36.49
CA THR A 70 -16.77 -7.71 -37.30
C THR A 70 -17.98 -8.20 -36.52
N GLU A 71 -19.11 -8.40 -37.18
CA GLU A 71 -20.31 -9.03 -36.60
C GLU A 71 -20.88 -10.07 -37.57
N ARG A 72 -21.48 -11.14 -37.06
CA ARG A 72 -22.09 -12.17 -37.90
C ARG A 72 -23.58 -11.97 -38.03
N ILE A 73 -24.10 -11.95 -39.26
CA ILE A 73 -25.55 -12.00 -39.52
C ILE A 73 -26.08 -13.36 -39.05
N LYS A 74 -27.04 -13.32 -38.11
CA LYS A 74 -27.68 -14.49 -37.52
C LYS A 74 -29.09 -14.62 -38.09
N MET A 75 -29.41 -15.78 -38.64
CA MET A 75 -30.76 -16.09 -39.11
C MET A 75 -31.37 -17.17 -38.22
N LYS A 76 -32.61 -16.94 -37.77
CA LYS A 76 -33.48 -17.98 -37.19
C LYS A 76 -34.59 -18.27 -38.19
N ALA A 77 -34.90 -19.54 -38.42
CA ALA A 77 -35.96 -19.95 -39.33
C ALA A 77 -36.77 -21.10 -38.72
N SER A 78 -38.09 -21.10 -38.90
CA SER A 78 -38.97 -22.19 -38.46
C SER A 78 -38.86 -23.44 -39.34
N VAL A 79 -38.25 -23.33 -40.53
CA VAL A 79 -38.08 -24.41 -41.50
C VAL A 79 -36.60 -24.68 -41.80
N LYS A 80 -36.24 -25.96 -41.97
CA LYS A 80 -34.86 -26.39 -42.30
C LYS A 80 -34.44 -26.04 -43.74
N SER A 81 -35.40 -25.78 -44.62
CA SER A 81 -35.16 -25.43 -46.03
C SER A 81 -34.59 -24.01 -46.21
N ALA A 82 -34.74 -23.13 -45.22
CA ALA A 82 -34.26 -21.75 -45.27
C ALA A 82 -32.73 -21.66 -45.25
N LYS A 83 -32.15 -21.00 -46.26
CA LYS A 83 -30.70 -20.79 -46.38
C LYS A 83 -30.40 -19.36 -46.81
N MET A 84 -29.49 -18.70 -46.10
CA MET A 84 -28.88 -17.46 -46.61
C MET A 84 -27.97 -17.82 -47.77
N VAL A 85 -28.18 -17.18 -48.93
CA VAL A 85 -27.50 -17.55 -50.19
C VAL A 85 -26.71 -16.39 -50.81
N ALA A 86 -27.04 -15.14 -50.48
CA ALA A 86 -26.28 -13.99 -50.93
C ALA A 86 -26.36 -12.84 -49.92
N PHE A 87 -25.33 -12.00 -49.94
CA PHE A 87 -25.21 -10.81 -49.09
C PHE A 87 -24.69 -9.66 -49.95
N ARG A 88 -25.28 -8.48 -49.81
CA ARG A 88 -24.87 -7.29 -50.56
C ARG A 88 -24.93 -6.07 -49.66
N SER A 89 -23.81 -5.38 -49.51
CA SER A 89 -23.79 -4.06 -48.86
C SER A 89 -24.13 -2.96 -49.88
N LEU A 90 -24.90 -1.97 -49.45
CA LEU A 90 -25.20 -0.77 -50.26
C LEU A 90 -23.98 0.17 -50.34
N ASP A 91 -23.13 0.18 -49.31
CA ASP A 91 -21.89 0.94 -49.26
C ASP A 91 -20.81 0.11 -48.54
N GLU A 92 -20.01 -0.60 -49.33
CA GLU A 92 -18.89 -1.42 -48.82
C GLU A 92 -17.80 -0.60 -48.14
N GLY A 93 -17.73 0.71 -48.44
CA GLY A 93 -16.82 1.63 -47.78
C GLY A 93 -17.22 1.91 -46.33
N VAL A 94 -18.52 1.86 -46.00
CA VAL A 94 -19.01 1.96 -44.62
C VAL A 94 -18.95 0.60 -43.93
N ALA A 95 -19.55 -0.42 -44.51
CA ALA A 95 -19.44 -1.79 -44.02
C ALA A 95 -19.42 -2.79 -45.18
N ALA A 96 -18.41 -3.64 -45.24
CA ALA A 96 -18.40 -4.75 -46.19
C ALA A 96 -19.03 -5.99 -45.56
N VAL A 97 -19.46 -6.91 -46.41
CA VAL A 97 -19.98 -8.21 -45.99
C VAL A 97 -19.29 -9.29 -46.81
N ILE A 98 -18.66 -10.24 -46.11
CA ILE A 98 -18.02 -11.39 -46.73
C ILE A 98 -18.69 -12.63 -46.16
N ASP A 99 -19.40 -13.37 -47.01
CA ASP A 99 -20.37 -14.38 -46.58
C ASP A 99 -21.35 -13.75 -45.57
N LYS A 100 -21.49 -14.28 -44.36
CA LYS A 100 -22.38 -13.74 -43.31
C LYS A 100 -21.68 -12.82 -42.30
N VAL A 101 -20.45 -12.36 -42.58
CA VAL A 101 -19.66 -11.55 -41.64
C VAL A 101 -19.59 -10.10 -42.15
N ILE A 102 -20.15 -9.19 -41.36
CA ILE A 102 -20.09 -7.75 -41.53
C ILE A 102 -18.74 -7.26 -41.01
N ILE A 103 -18.07 -6.38 -41.75
CA ILE A 103 -16.80 -5.75 -41.37
C ILE A 103 -17.00 -4.24 -41.44
N GLY A 104 -16.87 -3.55 -40.30
CA GLY A 104 -17.02 -2.10 -40.24
C GLY A 104 -15.79 -1.38 -40.82
N GLN A 105 -15.93 -0.68 -41.94
CA GLN A 105 -14.83 -0.07 -42.69
C GLN A 105 -14.72 1.44 -42.56
N LYS A 106 -15.84 2.15 -42.32
CA LYS A 106 -15.87 3.61 -42.11
C LYS A 106 -17.04 3.98 -41.22
N VAL A 107 -16.85 5.01 -40.38
CA VAL A 107 -17.92 5.53 -39.51
C VAL A 107 -19.06 6.06 -40.37
N GLY A 108 -20.27 5.62 -40.07
CA GLY A 108 -21.48 5.91 -40.84
C GLY A 108 -22.50 4.78 -40.72
N SER A 109 -23.57 4.85 -41.51
CA SER A 109 -24.59 3.81 -41.59
C SER A 109 -24.78 3.36 -43.04
N THR A 110 -25.02 2.08 -43.25
CA THR A 110 -25.32 1.47 -44.54
C THR A 110 -26.35 0.35 -44.38
N SER A 111 -26.91 -0.15 -45.47
CA SER A 111 -27.83 -1.28 -45.46
C SER A 111 -27.15 -2.50 -46.06
N ILE A 112 -27.30 -3.65 -45.41
CA ILE A 112 -26.93 -4.95 -45.96
C ILE A 112 -28.20 -5.71 -46.31
N TYR A 113 -28.28 -6.12 -47.57
CA TYR A 113 -29.32 -6.99 -48.08
C TYR A 113 -28.87 -8.45 -47.95
N THR A 114 -29.70 -9.27 -47.30
CA THR A 114 -29.48 -10.72 -47.15
C THR A 114 -30.55 -11.45 -47.95
N THR A 115 -30.12 -12.19 -48.98
CA THR A 115 -31.02 -13.03 -49.77
C THR A 115 -31.14 -14.41 -49.11
N VAL A 116 -32.37 -14.82 -48.84
CA VAL A 116 -32.73 -16.11 -48.23
C VAL A 116 -33.51 -16.93 -49.23
N LEU A 117 -33.05 -18.16 -49.47
CA LEU A 117 -33.75 -19.17 -50.25
C LEU A 117 -34.62 -20.02 -49.32
N VAL A 118 -35.93 -20.08 -49.60
CA VAL A 118 -36.90 -20.89 -48.86
C VAL A 118 -37.77 -21.63 -49.88
N GLU A 119 -37.75 -22.96 -49.85
CA GLU A 119 -38.59 -23.81 -50.72
C GLU A 119 -38.50 -23.45 -52.22
N GLY A 120 -37.31 -23.06 -52.69
CA GLY A 120 -37.08 -22.69 -54.09
C GLY A 120 -37.38 -21.22 -54.44
N ASN A 121 -37.86 -20.42 -53.49
CA ASN A 121 -38.17 -19.00 -53.67
C ASN A 121 -37.17 -18.10 -52.91
N TYR A 122 -36.90 -16.92 -53.46
CA TYR A 122 -35.92 -15.99 -52.92
C TYR A 122 -36.61 -14.81 -52.24
N TYR A 123 -36.14 -14.48 -51.05
CA TYR A 123 -36.63 -13.38 -50.20
C TYR A 123 -35.45 -12.51 -49.79
N GLU A 124 -35.64 -11.19 -49.68
CA GLU A 124 -34.57 -10.27 -49.32
C GLU A 124 -34.90 -9.55 -48.01
N TYR A 125 -33.97 -9.65 -47.05
CA TYR A 125 -34.06 -8.97 -45.75
C TYR A 125 -33.05 -7.83 -45.70
N THR A 126 -33.45 -6.71 -45.12
CA THR A 126 -32.57 -5.54 -44.94
C THR A 126 -32.12 -5.44 -43.50
N THR A 127 -30.80 -5.36 -43.29
CA THR A 127 -30.19 -5.04 -41.99
C THR A 127 -29.52 -3.68 -42.08
N ILE A 128 -29.94 -2.73 -41.25
CA ILE A 128 -29.28 -1.43 -41.09
C ILE A 128 -28.03 -1.61 -40.24
N VAL A 129 -26.87 -1.34 -40.81
CA VAL A 129 -25.57 -1.43 -40.13
C VAL A 129 -25.10 -0.03 -39.76
N THR A 130 -24.85 0.22 -38.48
CA THR A 130 -24.24 1.46 -37.99
C THR A 130 -22.85 1.18 -37.45
N VAL A 131 -21.85 1.82 -38.07
CA VAL A 131 -20.44 1.74 -37.66
C VAL A 131 -20.10 2.97 -36.82
N LYS A 132 -19.91 2.76 -35.51
CA LYS A 132 -19.53 3.80 -34.56
C LYS A 132 -18.03 4.09 -34.60
N PRO A 133 -17.59 5.34 -34.31
CA PRO A 133 -16.17 5.62 -34.11
C PRO A 133 -15.65 4.81 -32.93
N GLY A 134 -14.46 4.25 -33.06
CA GLY A 134 -13.84 3.59 -31.93
C GLY A 134 -13.37 4.61 -30.87
N SER A 135 -13.46 4.24 -29.59
CA SER A 135 -13.14 5.08 -28.44
C SER A 135 -11.97 4.53 -27.64
N VAL A 136 -11.33 5.40 -26.86
CA VAL A 136 -10.30 5.05 -25.87
C VAL A 136 -10.84 5.40 -24.51
N ILE A 137 -10.72 4.47 -23.58
CA ILE A 137 -10.99 4.68 -22.16
C ILE A 137 -9.65 4.54 -21.44
N VAL A 138 -9.31 5.54 -20.65
CA VAL A 138 -8.11 5.57 -19.81
C VAL A 138 -8.58 5.72 -18.38
N THR A 139 -8.12 4.82 -17.50
CA THR A 139 -8.48 4.81 -16.08
C THR A 139 -7.22 4.57 -15.27
N ALA A 140 -7.04 5.31 -14.18
CA ALA A 140 -6.03 4.99 -13.18
C ALA A 140 -6.62 4.07 -12.11
N GLU A 141 -5.80 3.17 -11.55
CA GLU A 141 -6.19 2.38 -10.37
C GLU A 141 -6.42 3.29 -9.14
N LYS A 142 -5.62 4.35 -9.05
CA LYS A 142 -5.77 5.46 -8.12
C LYS A 142 -5.55 6.77 -8.87
N GLU A 143 -6.52 7.67 -8.79
CA GLU A 143 -6.43 9.04 -9.31
C GLU A 143 -5.79 10.00 -8.29
N ARG A 144 -5.58 9.52 -7.05
CA ARG A 144 -4.90 10.25 -5.97
C ARG A 144 -3.84 9.36 -5.32
N ILE A 145 -2.59 9.82 -5.28
CA ILE A 145 -1.44 9.09 -4.73
C ILE A 145 -0.56 10.01 -3.87
N GLN A 146 0.29 9.44 -3.01
CA GLN A 146 1.29 10.20 -2.26
C GLN A 146 2.61 10.37 -3.02
N VAL A 147 3.42 11.37 -2.66
CA VAL A 147 4.82 11.48 -3.12
C VAL A 147 5.56 10.17 -2.79
N GLY A 148 6.20 9.56 -3.79
CA GLY A 148 6.89 8.26 -3.70
C GLY A 148 5.99 7.04 -3.95
N GLU A 149 4.66 7.21 -3.99
CA GLU A 149 3.74 6.13 -4.34
C GLU A 149 3.62 5.99 -5.88
N THR A 150 3.21 4.80 -6.33
CA THR A 150 2.93 4.53 -7.75
C THR A 150 1.48 4.10 -7.98
N THR A 151 0.93 4.44 -9.14
CA THR A 151 -0.38 3.95 -9.64
C THR A 151 -0.26 3.47 -11.07
N LYS A 152 -1.12 2.53 -11.49
CA LYS A 152 -1.15 2.05 -12.88
C LYS A 152 -2.29 2.68 -13.64
N ILE A 153 -2.00 3.05 -14.89
CA ILE A 153 -2.96 3.48 -15.89
C ILE A 153 -3.29 2.29 -16.78
N LYS A 154 -4.57 1.95 -16.81
CA LYS A 154 -5.15 0.97 -17.73
C LYS A 154 -5.73 1.71 -18.94
N THR A 155 -5.46 1.16 -20.13
CA THR A 155 -5.97 1.68 -21.40
C THR A 155 -6.83 0.61 -22.06
N MET A 156 -8.04 0.98 -22.45
CA MET A 156 -8.98 0.12 -23.16
C MET A 156 -9.43 0.80 -24.45
N VAL A 157 -9.56 0.03 -25.52
CA VAL A 157 -10.08 0.50 -26.81
C VAL A 157 -11.37 -0.24 -27.12
N SER A 158 -12.36 0.43 -27.72
CA SER A 158 -13.65 -0.20 -28.04
C SER A 158 -13.60 -1.16 -29.24
N SER A 159 -12.47 -1.23 -29.94
CA SER A 159 -12.29 -2.04 -31.16
C SER A 159 -10.82 -2.39 -31.42
N GLY A 160 -10.60 -3.57 -32.00
CA GLY A 160 -9.31 -4.02 -32.49
C GLY A 160 -8.22 -4.26 -31.43
N VAL A 161 -6.99 -4.50 -31.91
CA VAL A 161 -5.79 -4.66 -31.09
C VAL A 161 -5.09 -3.31 -30.95
N MET A 162 -4.70 -2.95 -29.72
CA MET A 162 -3.93 -1.73 -29.46
C MET A 162 -2.58 -1.78 -30.18
N LYS A 163 -2.24 -0.69 -30.87
CA LYS A 163 -0.95 -0.42 -31.51
C LYS A 163 -0.42 0.92 -31.05
N ASP A 164 0.90 1.11 -31.11
CA ASP A 164 1.56 2.41 -30.88
C ASP A 164 1.20 3.08 -29.53
N LEU A 165 0.93 2.26 -28.50
CA LEU A 165 0.57 2.72 -27.17
C LEU A 165 1.75 3.48 -26.53
N SER A 166 1.50 4.73 -26.16
CA SER A 166 2.47 5.62 -25.51
C SER A 166 1.81 6.45 -24.42
N TYR A 167 2.62 6.81 -23.42
CA TYR A 167 2.22 7.59 -22.25
C TYR A 167 3.12 8.82 -22.15
N ARG A 168 2.54 9.94 -21.74
CA ARG A 168 3.28 11.19 -21.49
C ARG A 168 2.66 11.90 -20.30
N CYS A 169 3.50 12.36 -19.38
CA CYS A 169 3.10 13.31 -18.35
C CYS A 169 3.47 14.73 -18.81
N ASP A 170 2.55 15.67 -18.62
CA ASP A 170 2.79 17.07 -18.95
C ASP A 170 3.57 17.81 -17.83
N GLN A 171 3.52 17.33 -16.58
CA GLN A 171 4.19 17.88 -15.39
C GLN A 171 5.18 16.87 -14.78
N ASN A 172 6.35 16.69 -15.40
CA ASN A 172 7.33 15.67 -15.00
C ASN A 172 7.99 15.90 -13.63
N GLU A 173 7.89 17.12 -13.11
CA GLU A 173 8.28 17.51 -11.76
C GLU A 173 7.28 17.02 -10.70
N ILE A 174 6.00 16.89 -11.04
CA ILE A 174 4.93 16.39 -10.16
C ILE A 174 4.86 14.86 -10.22
N ALA A 175 4.90 14.28 -11.42
CA ALA A 175 4.85 12.83 -11.60
C ALA A 175 5.59 12.39 -12.86
N VAL A 176 6.08 11.15 -12.89
CA VAL A 176 6.64 10.54 -14.11
C VAL A 176 5.89 9.29 -14.48
N VAL A 177 5.73 9.04 -15.78
CA VAL A 177 5.06 7.83 -16.29
C VAL A 177 6.03 6.99 -17.11
N LYS A 178 6.09 5.69 -16.82
CA LYS A 178 6.86 4.70 -17.58
C LYS A 178 5.92 3.64 -18.14
N LYS A 179 6.15 3.22 -19.37
CA LYS A 179 5.38 2.13 -20.00
C LYS A 179 5.85 0.78 -19.45
N ASP A 180 4.91 -0.02 -18.98
CA ASP A 180 5.11 -1.41 -18.57
C ASP A 180 4.06 -2.30 -19.27
N GLY A 181 4.47 -2.95 -20.36
CA GLY A 181 3.56 -3.72 -21.22
C GLY A 181 2.42 -2.88 -21.79
N ILE A 182 1.18 -3.18 -21.37
CA ILE A 182 -0.05 -2.46 -21.74
C ILE A 182 -0.45 -1.39 -20.72
N TYR A 183 0.33 -1.20 -19.67
CA TYR A 183 0.08 -0.24 -18.59
C TYR A 183 1.06 0.94 -18.65
N GLY A 184 0.63 2.07 -18.10
CA GLY A 184 1.52 3.17 -17.72
C GLY A 184 1.67 3.19 -16.21
N VAL A 185 2.87 3.01 -15.68
CA VAL A 185 3.16 3.14 -14.24
C VAL A 185 3.53 4.60 -13.97
N VAL A 186 2.72 5.27 -13.16
CA VAL A 186 2.95 6.66 -12.74
C VAL A 186 3.55 6.65 -11.35
N GLU A 187 4.62 7.41 -11.14
CA GLU A 187 5.30 7.63 -9.85
C GLU A 187 5.16 9.11 -9.46
N GLY A 188 4.61 9.38 -8.27
CA GLY A 188 4.48 10.74 -7.73
C GLY A 188 5.80 11.28 -7.18
N ARG A 189 6.18 12.50 -7.56
CA ARG A 189 7.46 13.14 -7.21
C ARG A 189 7.33 14.39 -6.35
N ALA A 190 6.30 15.18 -6.59
CA ALA A 190 6.00 16.38 -5.80
C ALA A 190 4.49 16.57 -5.72
N ALA A 191 4.02 17.25 -4.68
CA ALA A 191 2.59 17.53 -4.52
C ALA A 191 2.09 18.45 -5.65
N GLY A 192 0.91 18.14 -6.18
CA GLY A 192 0.27 18.88 -7.27
C GLY A 192 -0.59 17.97 -8.13
N SER A 193 -1.08 18.48 -9.26
CA SER A 193 -1.84 17.70 -10.24
C SER A 193 -1.02 17.46 -11.50
N ALA A 194 -0.97 16.20 -11.96
CA ALA A 194 -0.28 15.79 -13.16
C ALA A 194 -1.25 15.20 -14.18
N LEU A 195 -1.27 15.75 -15.39
CA LEU A 195 -2.08 15.22 -16.49
C LEU A 195 -1.29 14.18 -17.29
N ILE A 196 -1.80 12.95 -17.34
CA ILE A 196 -1.24 11.88 -18.16
C ILE A 196 -2.04 11.74 -19.44
N THR A 197 -1.37 11.98 -20.56
CA THR A 197 -1.92 11.76 -21.90
C THR A 197 -1.48 10.40 -22.42
N VAL A 198 -2.44 9.57 -22.80
CA VAL A 198 -2.22 8.27 -23.44
C VAL A 198 -2.56 8.38 -24.91
N LYS A 199 -1.62 8.07 -25.79
CA LYS A 199 -1.90 7.92 -27.23
C LYS A 199 -1.90 6.45 -27.60
N VAL A 200 -2.92 6.02 -28.32
CA VAL A 200 -3.06 4.63 -28.77
C VAL A 200 -3.64 4.60 -30.17
N GLY A 201 -3.03 3.77 -31.01
CA GLY A 201 -3.49 3.41 -32.34
C GLY A 201 -4.42 2.18 -32.28
N PHE A 202 -5.54 2.24 -32.99
CA PHE A 202 -6.42 1.08 -33.23
C PHE A 202 -7.33 1.41 -34.42
N GLY A 203 -7.67 0.41 -35.23
CA GLY A 203 -8.48 0.63 -36.44
C GLY A 203 -7.88 1.70 -37.37
N GLY A 204 -6.57 1.70 -37.59
CA GLY A 204 -5.90 2.64 -38.50
C GLY A 204 -5.96 4.12 -38.10
N LYS A 205 -6.44 4.46 -36.89
CA LYS A 205 -6.46 5.83 -36.34
C LYS A 205 -5.70 5.86 -35.02
N ILE A 206 -5.13 7.02 -34.71
CA ILE A 206 -4.56 7.33 -33.39
C ILE A 206 -5.57 8.18 -32.62
N LYS A 207 -5.85 7.79 -31.38
CA LYS A 207 -6.66 8.58 -30.45
C LYS A 207 -5.87 8.85 -29.18
N ALA A 208 -6.25 9.91 -28.49
CA ALA A 208 -5.71 10.27 -27.19
C ALA A 208 -6.79 10.11 -26.12
N GLY A 209 -6.42 9.54 -24.99
CA GLY A 209 -7.16 9.61 -23.74
C GLY A 209 -6.33 10.36 -22.69
N LYS A 210 -6.99 10.85 -21.64
CA LYS A 210 -6.37 11.61 -20.57
C LYS A 210 -6.84 11.09 -19.23
N VAL A 211 -5.95 11.10 -18.25
CA VAL A 211 -6.26 10.87 -16.85
C VAL A 211 -5.44 11.84 -16.01
N GLU A 212 -6.09 12.48 -15.05
CA GLU A 212 -5.44 13.38 -14.12
C GLU A 212 -5.07 12.60 -12.84
N ILE A 213 -3.87 12.84 -12.32
CA ILE A 213 -3.37 12.22 -11.10
C ILE A 213 -3.05 13.33 -10.10
N GLU A 214 -3.77 13.35 -9.00
CA GLU A 214 -3.45 14.20 -7.84
C GLU A 214 -2.35 13.53 -7.02
N VAL A 215 -1.19 14.18 -6.93
CA VAL A 215 -0.12 13.79 -6.02
C VAL A 215 -0.22 14.67 -4.78
N VAL A 216 -0.40 14.05 -3.62
CA VAL A 216 -0.38 14.76 -2.34
C VAL A 216 0.95 14.52 -1.64
N ASN A 217 1.37 15.45 -0.79
CA ASN A 217 2.49 15.18 0.11
C ASN A 217 2.21 13.87 0.85
N ALA A 218 3.25 13.04 1.01
CA ALA A 218 3.17 11.92 1.93
C ALA A 218 2.75 12.50 3.29
N GLN A 219 1.55 12.16 3.73
CA GLN A 219 1.08 12.60 5.03
C GLN A 219 1.98 11.88 6.03
N ALA A 220 2.69 12.63 6.88
CA ALA A 220 3.48 12.03 7.94
C ALA A 220 2.58 10.99 8.63
N PRO A 221 3.09 9.77 8.87
CA PRO A 221 2.28 8.71 9.45
C PRO A 221 1.55 9.29 10.66
N VAL A 222 0.22 9.22 10.67
CA VAL A 222 -0.54 9.69 11.83
C VAL A 222 -0.11 8.82 12.98
N ILE A 223 0.66 9.41 13.90
CA ILE A 223 1.11 8.75 15.13
C ILE A 223 -0.12 8.72 16.04
N PRO A 224 -0.72 7.54 16.32
CA PRO A 224 -1.94 7.42 17.11
C PRO A 224 -1.68 7.54 18.61
N VAL A 225 -0.54 8.15 18.99
CA VAL A 225 -0.13 8.42 20.36
C VAL A 225 0.27 9.89 20.49
N SER A 226 0.09 10.44 21.68
CA SER A 226 0.37 11.84 21.97
C SER A 226 1.36 11.98 23.11
N ASN A 227 1.95 13.17 23.21
CA ASN A 227 2.62 13.62 24.43
C ASN A 227 1.67 13.50 25.65
N PRO A 228 2.22 13.26 26.85
CA PRO A 228 1.42 13.26 28.07
C PRO A 228 0.90 14.68 28.38
N ILE A 229 -0.09 14.76 29.27
CA ILE A 229 -0.55 16.04 29.82
C ILE A 229 0.61 16.68 30.57
N ASN A 230 0.86 17.97 30.30
CA ASN A 230 1.88 18.72 31.02
C ASN A 230 1.52 18.79 32.52
N ALA A 231 2.40 18.26 33.36
CA ALA A 231 2.15 18.07 34.79
C ALA A 231 2.50 19.27 35.67
N LYS A 232 2.65 20.47 35.09
CA LYS A 232 2.97 21.70 35.84
C LYS A 232 1.97 21.99 36.95
N ASP A 233 0.69 21.71 36.71
CA ASP A 233 -0.41 21.98 37.64
C ASP A 233 -0.84 20.73 38.42
N TYR A 234 -0.07 19.64 38.35
CA TYR A 234 -0.38 18.42 39.10
C TYR A 234 -0.19 18.62 40.60
N THR A 235 -1.08 18.00 41.36
CA THR A 235 -1.01 17.83 42.81
C THR A 235 -0.51 16.42 43.15
N VAL A 236 -0.26 16.18 44.45
CA VAL A 236 0.14 14.86 44.97
C VAL A 236 -0.89 13.74 44.71
N LYS A 237 -2.11 14.09 44.28
CA LYS A 237 -3.20 13.15 44.01
C LYS A 237 -3.29 12.73 42.54
N ASP A 238 -2.67 13.50 41.64
CA ASP A 238 -2.82 13.34 40.20
C ASP A 238 -1.88 12.25 39.66
N ASP A 239 -2.49 11.30 38.95
CA ASP A 239 -1.80 10.19 38.30
C ASP A 239 -1.18 10.64 36.97
N TRP A 240 -0.22 9.87 36.47
CA TRP A 240 0.39 10.13 35.15
C TRP A 240 -0.65 9.92 34.03
N GLN A 241 -0.83 10.94 33.18
CA GLN A 241 -1.80 10.91 32.08
C GLN A 241 -1.11 11.10 30.73
N GLY A 242 -1.01 10.01 29.96
CA GLY A 242 -0.47 10.01 28.61
C GLY A 242 -0.73 8.68 27.89
N SER A 243 -0.32 8.63 26.62
CA SER A 243 -0.46 7.43 25.81
C SER A 243 0.45 6.30 26.30
N ARG A 244 0.00 5.07 26.11
CA ARG A 244 0.79 3.86 26.35
C ARG A 244 0.88 3.03 25.08
N VAL A 245 1.96 2.28 24.96
CA VAL A 245 2.24 1.43 23.79
C VAL A 245 2.91 0.13 24.22
N TYR A 246 2.79 -0.90 23.40
CA TYR A 246 3.56 -2.13 23.54
C TYR A 246 4.69 -2.19 22.52
N PHE A 247 5.89 -2.57 22.96
CA PHE A 247 7.07 -2.74 22.10
C PHE A 247 8.12 -3.62 22.80
N GLY A 248 8.73 -4.58 22.09
CA GLY A 248 9.60 -5.58 22.73
C GLY A 248 8.84 -6.55 23.65
N HIS A 249 9.54 -7.58 24.13
CA HIS A 249 8.99 -8.62 25.01
C HIS A 249 10.01 -8.95 26.10
N TYR A 250 9.58 -9.16 27.33
CA TYR A 250 10.43 -9.59 28.43
C TYR A 250 9.62 -10.46 29.38
N GLU A 251 10.29 -11.38 30.08
CA GLU A 251 9.66 -12.22 31.11
C GLU A 251 9.17 -11.34 32.28
N GLN A 252 7.87 -11.37 32.56
CA GLN A 252 7.22 -10.49 33.53
C GLN A 252 6.30 -11.24 34.50
N ASP A 253 5.87 -12.47 34.19
CA ASP A 253 4.94 -13.24 35.03
C ASP A 253 5.58 -14.43 35.77
N ASN A 254 6.88 -14.67 35.55
CA ASN A 254 7.67 -15.76 36.14
C ASN A 254 7.21 -17.16 35.69
N GLN A 255 6.70 -17.27 34.46
CA GLN A 255 6.25 -18.52 33.85
C GLN A 255 6.96 -18.78 32.53
N GLU A 256 8.29 -18.89 32.53
CA GLU A 256 9.16 -19.07 31.35
C GLU A 256 8.63 -20.00 30.22
N ALA A 257 7.80 -21.00 30.54
CA ALA A 257 7.16 -21.89 29.58
C ALA A 257 6.16 -21.21 28.60
N ASN A 258 5.58 -20.05 28.95
CA ASN A 258 4.66 -19.30 28.07
C ASN A 258 5.40 -18.33 27.11
N GLY A 259 6.70 -18.10 27.36
CA GLY A 259 7.53 -17.14 26.65
C GLY A 259 7.29 -15.69 27.09
N PRO A 260 8.20 -14.77 26.76
CA PRO A 260 8.21 -13.42 27.32
C PRO A 260 6.98 -12.59 26.93
N GLU A 261 6.44 -11.84 27.88
CA GLU A 261 5.29 -10.93 27.71
C GLU A 261 5.66 -9.63 27.00
N PRO A 262 4.73 -9.00 26.26
CA PRO A 262 4.97 -7.68 25.67
C PRO A 262 5.25 -6.63 26.74
N ILE A 263 6.25 -5.77 26.51
CA ILE A 263 6.58 -4.70 27.45
C ILE A 263 5.65 -3.51 27.22
N LEU A 264 4.99 -3.05 28.28
CA LEU A 264 4.17 -1.84 28.26
C LEU A 264 5.02 -0.60 28.58
N TRP A 265 4.87 0.44 27.76
CA TRP A 265 5.61 1.70 27.86
C TRP A 265 4.69 2.91 27.99
N ARG A 266 5.13 3.89 28.79
CA ARG A 266 4.64 5.26 28.77
C ARG A 266 5.31 6.03 27.64
N VAL A 267 4.51 6.73 26.84
CA VAL A 267 5.02 7.70 25.87
C VAL A 267 5.31 9.00 26.61
N LEU A 268 6.59 9.32 26.80
CA LEU A 268 7.03 10.56 27.46
C LEU A 268 7.09 11.73 26.49
N GLU A 269 7.46 11.46 25.23
CA GLU A 269 7.63 12.48 24.20
C GLU A 269 7.35 11.88 22.81
N VAL A 270 6.61 12.60 21.98
CA VAL A 270 6.44 12.40 20.54
C VAL A 270 7.00 13.64 19.86
N ALA A 271 8.16 13.48 19.25
CA ALA A 271 8.82 14.49 18.41
C ALA A 271 8.67 14.14 16.92
N GLU A 272 9.15 15.01 16.04
CA GLU A 272 9.04 14.81 14.59
C GLU A 272 9.70 13.50 14.11
N ASP A 273 10.86 13.15 14.65
CA ASP A 273 11.65 11.98 14.22
C ASP A 273 11.72 10.84 15.25
N SER A 274 11.23 11.07 16.47
CA SER A 274 11.43 10.13 17.58
C SER A 274 10.28 10.07 18.58
N ILE A 275 10.22 8.93 19.28
CA ILE A 275 9.29 8.65 20.37
C ILE A 275 10.09 8.20 21.59
N LEU A 276 10.01 8.94 22.70
CA LEU A 276 10.66 8.59 23.96
C LEU A 276 9.72 7.75 24.82
N LEU A 277 10.18 6.57 25.21
CA LEU A 277 9.40 5.58 25.95
C LEU A 277 10.07 5.25 27.29
N LEU A 278 9.27 5.14 28.34
CA LEU A 278 9.68 4.66 29.67
C LEU A 278 8.83 3.44 30.04
N SER A 279 9.44 2.35 30.51
CA SER A 279 8.67 1.16 30.91
C SER A 279 7.62 1.53 31.97
N GLU A 280 6.37 1.06 31.83
CA GLU A 280 5.30 1.34 32.80
C GLU A 280 5.65 0.77 34.18
N TYR A 281 6.22 -0.45 34.18
CA TYR A 281 6.60 -1.21 35.36
C TYR A 281 8.12 -1.27 35.55
N GLY A 282 8.51 -1.70 36.75
CA GLY A 282 9.88 -2.18 37.01
C GLY A 282 10.00 -3.61 36.52
N LEU A 283 10.69 -3.79 35.40
CA LEU A 283 10.77 -5.10 34.73
C LEU A 283 11.64 -6.09 35.48
N ILE A 284 12.65 -5.57 36.21
CA ILE A 284 13.61 -6.35 37.00
C ILE A 284 14.13 -5.48 38.14
N CYS A 285 14.68 -6.12 39.18
CA CYS A 285 15.39 -5.44 40.27
C CYS A 285 16.89 -5.75 40.20
N LYS A 286 17.72 -4.72 40.16
CA LYS A 286 19.19 -4.84 40.12
C LYS A 286 19.85 -3.72 40.92
N ASN A 287 21.09 -3.95 41.35
CA ASN A 287 21.94 -2.88 41.86
C ASN A 287 22.24 -1.88 40.72
N TYR A 288 22.51 -0.63 41.07
CA TYR A 288 23.07 0.33 40.12
C TYR A 288 24.49 -0.08 39.73
N ASN A 289 25.27 -0.54 40.71
CA ASN A 289 26.59 -1.12 40.52
C ASN A 289 26.77 -2.32 41.45
N ASP A 290 27.38 -3.40 40.96
CA ASP A 290 27.47 -4.64 41.73
C ASP A 290 28.37 -4.54 42.97
N THR A 291 29.27 -3.54 42.99
CA THR A 291 30.13 -3.24 44.14
C THR A 291 29.73 -1.93 44.83
N TYR A 292 30.18 -1.76 46.07
CA TYR A 292 29.95 -0.57 46.90
C TYR A 292 31.01 0.53 46.66
N ASP A 293 31.57 0.60 45.46
CA ASP A 293 32.65 1.52 45.10
C ASP A 293 32.14 2.77 44.37
N ASN A 294 33.03 3.73 44.19
CA ASN A 294 32.76 4.90 43.35
C ASN A 294 32.50 4.45 41.91
N VAL A 295 31.38 4.90 41.35
CA VAL A 295 30.94 4.59 40.00
C VAL A 295 30.28 5.80 39.35
N THR A 296 30.29 5.83 38.02
CA THR A 296 29.54 6.78 37.18
C THR A 296 28.55 6.02 36.32
N TRP A 297 27.59 6.71 35.68
CA TRP A 297 26.67 6.02 34.76
C TRP A 297 27.43 5.25 33.67
N GLU A 298 28.42 5.89 33.07
CA GLU A 298 29.32 5.33 32.05
C GLU A 298 29.93 3.98 32.43
N THR A 299 30.35 3.85 33.69
CA THR A 299 31.11 2.70 34.21
C THR A 299 30.27 1.72 35.04
N SER A 300 28.97 1.99 35.19
CA SER A 300 28.07 1.17 36.01
C SER A 300 27.77 -0.20 35.40
N THR A 301 27.70 -1.23 36.24
CA THR A 301 27.28 -2.58 35.80
C THR A 301 25.86 -2.58 35.26
N LEU A 302 24.97 -1.72 35.79
CA LEU A 302 23.60 -1.60 35.30
C LEU A 302 23.52 -1.08 33.86
N ARG A 303 24.31 -0.05 33.50
CA ARG A 303 24.36 0.44 32.11
C ARG A 303 24.86 -0.65 31.16
N ALA A 304 25.91 -1.37 31.56
CA ALA A 304 26.48 -2.46 30.77
C ALA A 304 25.44 -3.58 30.54
N TRP A 305 24.69 -3.96 31.57
CA TRP A 305 23.62 -4.95 31.46
C TRP A 305 22.47 -4.47 30.57
N LEU A 306 22.03 -3.21 30.71
CA LEU A 306 20.94 -2.62 29.92
C LEU A 306 21.24 -2.61 28.42
N ASN A 307 22.48 -2.26 28.03
CA ASN A 307 22.90 -2.20 26.62
C ASN A 307 23.51 -3.51 26.10
N GLY A 308 23.59 -4.53 26.94
CA GLY A 308 24.02 -5.89 26.58
C GLY A 308 22.86 -6.86 26.71
N GLU A 309 22.86 -7.63 27.79
CA GLU A 309 21.93 -8.74 28.05
C GLU A 309 20.46 -8.32 27.94
N PHE A 310 20.05 -7.20 28.54
CA PHE A 310 18.66 -6.76 28.45
C PHE A 310 18.27 -6.42 27.02
N LEU A 311 19.08 -5.63 26.31
CA LEU A 311 18.78 -5.23 24.93
C LEU A 311 18.68 -6.45 23.99
N GLU A 312 19.56 -7.44 24.17
CA GLU A 312 19.56 -8.67 23.38
C GLU A 312 18.39 -9.60 23.70
N THR A 313 17.93 -9.60 24.96
CA THR A 313 16.81 -10.43 25.40
C THR A 313 15.46 -9.80 25.07
N ALA A 314 15.33 -8.50 25.28
CA ALA A 314 14.05 -7.79 25.24
C ALA A 314 13.59 -7.41 23.82
N PHE A 315 14.51 -7.36 22.86
CA PHE A 315 14.25 -6.83 21.52
C PHE A 315 14.84 -7.69 20.42
N THR A 316 14.02 -7.96 19.40
CA THR A 316 14.48 -8.60 18.16
C THR A 316 15.45 -7.70 17.39
N ASN A 317 16.19 -8.27 16.43
CA ASN A 317 17.10 -7.50 15.57
C ASN A 317 16.40 -6.36 14.80
N GLN A 318 15.12 -6.50 14.46
CA GLN A 318 14.37 -5.45 13.76
C GLN A 318 13.96 -4.34 14.73
N GLU A 319 13.52 -4.69 15.94
CA GLU A 319 13.22 -3.73 17.01
C GLU A 319 14.47 -2.95 17.43
N LYS A 320 15.61 -3.63 17.61
CA LYS A 320 16.91 -2.98 17.93
C LYS A 320 17.33 -1.95 16.89
N ARG A 321 17.00 -2.14 15.61
CA ARG A 321 17.26 -1.15 14.54
C ARG A 321 16.33 0.06 14.60
N ALA A 322 15.14 -0.10 15.17
CA ALA A 322 14.22 1.00 15.40
C ALA A 322 14.59 1.83 16.64
N ILE A 323 15.32 1.24 17.60
CA ILE A 323 15.87 1.95 18.77
C ILE A 323 17.10 2.77 18.37
N GLN A 324 17.03 4.07 18.59
CA GLN A 324 18.08 5.02 18.27
C GLN A 324 19.25 4.91 19.24
N ASP A 325 20.46 5.09 18.71
CA ASP A 325 21.62 5.47 19.50
C ASP A 325 21.39 6.89 20.04
N THR A 326 21.26 7.02 21.35
CA THR A 326 20.91 8.28 22.01
C THR A 326 22.14 8.84 22.72
N LEU A 327 22.49 10.09 22.45
CA LEU A 327 23.48 10.81 23.25
C LEU A 327 22.88 11.12 24.63
N VAL A 328 23.37 10.42 25.65
CA VAL A 328 22.94 10.55 27.04
C VAL A 328 23.92 11.47 27.77
N LYS A 329 23.46 12.66 28.12
CA LYS A 329 24.28 13.67 28.82
C LYS A 329 24.37 13.41 30.32
N ASN A 330 25.56 13.10 30.83
CA ASN A 330 25.78 12.72 32.22
C ASN A 330 26.23 13.91 33.06
N GLU A 331 25.31 14.84 33.25
CA GLU A 331 25.54 16.09 33.98
C GLU A 331 26.01 15.86 35.43
N VAL A 332 26.82 16.79 35.93
CA VAL A 332 27.25 16.86 37.33
C VAL A 332 26.04 17.02 38.27
N ASN A 333 26.07 16.38 39.43
CA ASN A 333 25.12 16.72 40.49
C ASN A 333 25.43 18.13 41.00
N LYS A 334 24.59 19.11 40.69
CA LYS A 334 24.82 20.52 41.05
C LYS A 334 24.81 20.79 42.55
N ASN A 335 24.12 19.97 43.34
CA ASN A 335 24.01 20.17 44.79
C ASN A 335 25.28 19.73 45.53
N TYR A 336 25.97 18.71 45.00
CA TYR A 336 27.11 18.06 45.66
C TYR A 336 28.42 18.15 44.86
N ASN A 337 28.37 18.67 43.64
CA ASN A 337 29.48 18.71 42.69
C ASN A 337 30.06 17.32 42.36
N THR A 338 29.22 16.28 42.41
CA THR A 338 29.59 14.90 42.09
C THR A 338 29.55 14.67 40.58
N SER A 339 30.64 14.15 40.02
CA SER A 339 30.75 13.89 38.58
C SER A 339 29.76 12.80 38.12
N GLY A 340 29.07 13.06 37.00
CA GLY A 340 28.23 12.06 36.32
C GLY A 340 29.01 11.08 35.44
N GLY A 341 30.31 11.32 35.24
CA GLY A 341 31.13 10.63 34.24
C GLY A 341 31.07 11.30 32.87
N ASN A 342 31.63 10.66 31.84
CA ASN A 342 31.53 11.17 30.49
C ASN A 342 30.10 10.96 29.94
N ASP A 343 29.72 11.77 28.95
CA ASP A 343 28.53 11.52 28.15
C ASP A 343 28.65 10.16 27.42
N THR A 344 27.52 9.47 27.28
CA THR A 344 27.45 8.13 26.68
C THR A 344 26.57 8.11 25.45
N VAL A 345 26.73 7.09 24.61
CA VAL A 345 25.78 6.77 23.54
C VAL A 345 25.14 5.44 23.89
N ASP A 346 23.84 5.48 24.19
CA ASP A 346 23.08 4.35 24.72
C ASP A 346 21.82 4.10 23.88
N LYS A 347 21.44 2.83 23.70
CA LYS A 347 20.13 2.46 23.15
C LYS A 347 19.08 2.33 24.25
N VAL A 348 19.51 1.84 25.41
CA VAL A 348 18.70 1.70 26.60
C VAL A 348 19.38 2.42 27.76
N PHE A 349 18.64 3.30 28.42
CA PHE A 349 19.17 4.11 29.53
C PHE A 349 18.12 4.30 30.62
N LEU A 350 18.47 5.03 31.68
CA LEU A 350 17.52 5.46 32.72
C LEU A 350 17.29 6.97 32.61
N LEU A 351 16.15 7.45 33.13
CA LEU A 351 15.95 8.88 33.28
C LEU A 351 17.00 9.49 34.22
N SER A 352 17.41 10.71 33.94
CA SER A 352 18.14 11.55 34.88
C SER A 352 17.22 12.12 35.97
N TYR A 353 17.85 12.69 37.00
CA TYR A 353 17.19 13.49 38.02
C TYR A 353 16.28 14.56 37.42
N GLU A 354 16.77 15.32 36.44
CA GLU A 354 16.01 16.41 35.80
C GLU A 354 14.86 15.89 34.93
N GLU A 355 15.07 14.80 34.18
CA GLU A 355 14.02 14.21 33.35
C GLU A 355 12.87 13.62 34.20
N ALA A 356 13.18 13.06 35.38
CA ALA A 356 12.18 12.53 36.31
C ALA A 356 11.31 13.62 36.98
N GLN A 357 11.69 14.90 36.88
CA GLN A 357 10.88 16.04 37.34
C GLN A 357 10.39 16.92 36.18
N ASN A 358 10.53 16.46 34.94
CA ASN A 358 10.09 17.22 33.77
C ASN A 358 8.57 17.15 33.60
N ASN A 359 7.90 18.29 33.77
CA ASN A 359 6.46 18.42 33.59
C ASN A 359 5.98 18.03 32.19
N ALA A 360 6.79 18.27 31.14
CA ALA A 360 6.46 17.89 29.77
C ALA A 360 6.42 16.36 29.57
N TYR A 361 7.10 15.60 30.43
CA TYR A 361 7.05 14.13 30.46
C TYR A 361 5.92 13.60 31.37
N GLY A 362 5.05 14.49 31.86
CA GLY A 362 3.92 14.15 32.71
C GLY A 362 4.31 13.93 34.17
N PHE A 363 5.50 14.36 34.60
CA PHE A 363 5.94 14.26 36.00
C PHE A 363 5.70 15.55 36.76
N GLN A 364 5.07 15.44 37.93
CA GLN A 364 4.77 16.58 38.80
C GLN A 364 6.04 17.33 39.24
N SER A 365 5.98 18.66 39.29
CA SER A 365 7.06 19.47 39.85
C SER A 365 7.35 19.19 41.33
N GLY A 366 8.61 19.35 41.72
CA GLY A 366 9.07 19.25 43.11
C GLY A 366 9.51 17.84 43.49
N VAL A 367 10.76 17.74 43.91
CA VAL A 367 11.48 16.47 44.17
C VAL A 367 11.17 15.88 45.55
N SER A 368 10.98 16.72 46.57
CA SER A 368 10.71 16.28 47.94
C SER A 368 9.24 15.87 48.18
N ASN A 369 8.35 16.21 47.25
CA ASN A 369 6.92 15.92 47.37
C ASN A 369 6.63 14.48 46.94
N LYS A 370 5.64 13.86 47.61
CA LYS A 370 5.01 12.64 47.09
C LYS A 370 4.44 12.96 45.70
N SER A 371 4.64 12.04 44.76
CA SER A 371 4.08 12.20 43.41
C SER A 371 3.62 10.88 42.84
N LYS A 372 2.32 10.74 42.60
CA LYS A 372 1.76 9.55 41.96
C LYS A 372 2.26 9.38 40.52
N SER A 373 2.51 10.47 39.80
CA SER A 373 3.04 10.40 38.42
C SER A 373 4.37 9.62 38.31
N ARG A 374 5.19 9.61 39.37
CA ARG A 374 6.46 8.89 39.46
C ARG A 374 6.37 7.52 40.14
N GLN A 375 5.22 7.18 40.71
CA GLN A 375 4.99 5.87 41.32
C GLN A 375 4.82 4.79 40.25
N MET A 376 5.19 3.57 40.62
CA MET A 376 5.12 2.40 39.77
C MET A 376 5.18 1.12 40.61
N ARG A 377 4.81 0.00 39.99
CA ARG A 377 4.87 -1.34 40.57
C ARG A 377 5.88 -2.21 39.81
N LEU A 378 6.28 -3.29 40.46
CA LEU A 378 7.07 -4.35 39.84
C LEU A 378 6.17 -5.27 39.01
N THR A 379 6.78 -5.91 38.02
CA THR A 379 6.24 -7.11 37.37
C THR A 379 6.26 -8.29 38.36
N GLU A 380 5.50 -9.36 38.11
CA GLU A 380 5.45 -10.49 39.04
C GLU A 380 6.81 -11.19 39.16
N ALA A 381 7.54 -11.32 38.04
CA ALA A 381 8.91 -11.81 38.04
C ALA A 381 9.85 -10.97 38.92
N ALA A 382 9.77 -9.64 38.84
CA ALA A 382 10.64 -8.76 39.62
C ALA A 382 10.31 -8.71 41.12
N LEU A 383 9.10 -9.11 41.54
CA LEU A 383 8.69 -9.15 42.95
C LEU A 383 9.53 -10.14 43.78
N LEU A 384 10.11 -11.17 43.16
CA LEU A 384 10.88 -12.21 43.86
C LEU A 384 12.17 -11.65 44.50
N GLU A 385 12.77 -10.63 43.88
CA GLU A 385 14.04 -10.04 44.32
C GLU A 385 13.89 -8.59 44.80
N GLY A 386 12.78 -7.94 44.44
CA GLY A 386 12.58 -6.51 44.61
C GLY A 386 12.05 -6.05 45.95
N TYR A 387 12.27 -4.78 46.25
CA TYR A 387 11.50 -4.10 47.29
C TYR A 387 10.06 -3.85 46.84
N THR A 388 9.11 -4.07 47.74
CA THR A 388 7.77 -3.48 47.62
C THR A 388 7.38 -2.86 48.94
N ASN A 389 6.93 -1.61 48.90
CA ASN A 389 6.37 -0.94 50.06
C ASN A 389 4.99 -1.52 50.37
N LYS A 390 4.81 -2.03 51.59
CA LYS A 390 3.60 -2.73 52.01
C LYS A 390 2.35 -1.83 52.06
N ASP A 391 2.53 -0.53 52.26
CA ASP A 391 1.42 0.40 52.47
C ASP A 391 0.79 0.83 51.14
N ASN A 392 1.59 0.98 50.07
CA ASN A 392 1.12 1.47 48.78
C ASN A 392 1.31 0.49 47.61
N GLY A 393 2.00 -0.63 47.82
CA GLY A 393 2.26 -1.66 46.81
C GLY A 393 3.22 -1.22 45.71
N ASN A 394 3.86 -0.05 45.85
CA ASN A 394 4.83 0.48 44.89
C ASN A 394 6.25 0.16 45.31
N THR A 395 7.19 0.34 44.40
CA THR A 395 8.62 0.18 44.65
C THR A 395 9.38 1.47 44.36
N CYS A 396 10.67 1.44 44.67
CA CYS A 396 11.60 2.48 44.33
C CYS A 396 12.37 2.12 43.06
N TRP A 397 12.90 3.12 42.35
CA TRP A 397 13.61 2.90 41.09
C TRP A 397 14.79 3.86 40.87
N TRP A 398 15.80 3.37 40.15
CA TRP A 398 17.04 4.08 39.89
C TRP A 398 16.90 5.20 38.86
N LEU A 399 17.70 6.26 39.04
CA LEU A 399 17.99 7.27 38.03
C LEU A 399 19.48 7.22 37.68
N ARG A 400 19.85 7.62 36.46
CA ARG A 400 21.26 7.59 36.04
C ARG A 400 22.12 8.68 36.68
N SER A 401 21.51 9.76 37.19
CA SER A 401 22.24 10.90 37.75
C SER A 401 23.04 10.53 38.99
N PRO A 402 24.23 11.12 39.19
CA PRO A 402 25.06 10.87 40.37
C PRO A 402 24.42 11.45 41.64
N GLY A 403 24.74 10.85 42.79
CA GLY A 403 24.25 11.25 44.10
C GLY A 403 25.21 12.18 44.87
N ILE A 404 25.16 12.09 46.20
CA ILE A 404 25.99 12.88 47.14
C ILE A 404 27.50 12.67 46.88
N THR A 405 27.90 11.44 46.57
CA THR A 405 29.23 11.06 46.06
C THR A 405 29.03 9.99 44.99
N ASN A 406 30.09 9.57 44.30
CA ASN A 406 30.03 8.49 43.32
C ASN A 406 29.71 7.10 43.93
N GLN A 407 29.59 6.97 45.27
CA GLN A 407 29.01 5.77 45.91
C GLN A 407 27.48 5.82 45.98
N TYR A 408 26.86 6.93 45.55
CA TYR A 408 25.42 7.14 45.54
C TYR A 408 24.93 7.50 44.14
N ALA A 409 23.70 7.09 43.83
CA ALA A 409 22.97 7.51 42.65
C ALA A 409 21.65 8.16 43.05
N ALA A 410 21.13 8.98 42.14
CA ALA A 410 19.79 9.52 42.26
C ALA A 410 18.74 8.40 42.13
N TYR A 411 17.62 8.61 42.82
CA TYR A 411 16.68 7.53 43.10
C TYR A 411 15.29 8.07 43.38
N VAL A 412 14.27 7.31 42.98
CA VAL A 412 12.86 7.64 43.23
C VAL A 412 12.30 6.67 44.26
N PHE A 413 11.80 7.20 45.38
CA PHE A 413 11.16 6.39 46.42
C PHE A 413 9.79 5.86 46.00
N SER A 414 9.27 4.85 46.73
CA SER A 414 7.95 4.26 46.50
C SER A 414 6.76 5.23 46.59
N VAL A 415 6.97 6.42 47.15
CA VAL A 415 5.97 7.50 47.20
C VAL A 415 6.13 8.52 46.07
N GLY A 416 7.14 8.35 45.21
CA GLY A 416 7.44 9.19 44.07
C GLY A 416 8.26 10.44 44.38
N SER A 417 8.85 10.59 45.57
CA SER A 417 9.85 11.64 45.83
C SER A 417 11.22 11.21 45.30
N ILE A 418 12.06 12.17 44.90
CA ILE A 418 13.40 11.94 44.35
C ILE A 418 14.45 12.28 45.42
N THR A 419 15.54 11.51 45.49
CA THR A 419 16.71 11.75 46.35
C THR A 419 18.02 11.51 45.61
N ASP A 420 19.10 12.09 46.10
CA ASP A 420 20.49 11.91 45.63
C ASP A 420 21.31 10.98 46.54
N SER A 421 20.68 10.34 47.52
CA SER A 421 21.39 9.76 48.67
C SER A 421 21.36 8.23 48.73
N TYR A 422 21.15 7.53 47.61
CA TYR A 422 20.97 6.08 47.65
C TYR A 422 22.20 5.31 47.13
N TYR A 423 22.69 4.37 47.92
CA TYR A 423 23.95 3.66 47.69
C TYR A 423 23.87 2.70 46.50
N VAL A 424 24.80 2.83 45.54
CA VAL A 424 24.76 2.14 44.25
C VAL A 424 24.78 0.60 44.33
N GLY A 425 25.42 0.03 45.35
CA GLY A 425 25.54 -1.41 45.55
C GLY A 425 24.67 -1.99 46.67
N ARG A 426 23.77 -1.18 47.26
CA ARG A 426 23.08 -1.57 48.50
C ARG A 426 21.96 -2.57 48.32
N ARG A 427 21.19 -2.45 47.25
CA ARG A 427 19.96 -3.23 47.08
C ARG A 427 19.57 -3.36 45.61
N ASN A 428 19.06 -4.54 45.25
CA ASN A 428 18.30 -4.75 44.02
C ASN A 428 17.01 -3.93 44.08
N ASP A 429 17.01 -2.80 43.36
CA ASP A 429 15.85 -1.92 43.20
C ASP A 429 15.44 -1.86 41.74
N ALA A 430 14.22 -1.36 41.51
CA ALA A 430 13.59 -1.52 40.22
C ALA A 430 14.30 -0.74 39.11
N VAL A 431 14.47 -1.41 37.99
CA VAL A 431 15.02 -0.84 36.76
C VAL A 431 13.86 -0.44 35.87
N ARG A 432 13.84 0.83 35.46
CA ARG A 432 12.89 1.35 34.45
C ARG A 432 13.63 1.76 33.18
N PRO A 433 13.76 0.85 32.21
CA PRO A 433 14.38 1.17 30.94
C PRO A 433 13.68 2.34 30.24
N VAL A 434 14.49 3.14 29.58
CA VAL A 434 14.10 4.20 28.66
C VAL A 434 14.69 3.87 27.30
N ILE A 435 13.87 3.98 26.26
CA ILE A 435 14.30 3.83 24.87
C ILE A 435 13.78 4.99 24.04
N ARG A 436 14.53 5.35 23.00
CA ARG A 436 14.09 6.32 22.00
C ARG A 436 13.92 5.60 20.67
N LEU A 437 12.70 5.57 20.15
CA LEU A 437 12.40 4.96 18.85
C LEU A 437 12.51 6.00 17.75
N LYS A 438 13.01 5.59 16.58
CA LYS A 438 12.94 6.39 15.35
C LYS A 438 11.54 6.27 14.75
N SER A 439 10.75 7.35 14.76
CA SER A 439 9.36 7.37 14.29
C SER A 439 9.21 6.87 12.84
N SER A 440 10.19 7.17 11.98
CA SER A 440 10.18 6.71 10.58
C SER A 440 10.44 5.21 10.42
N SER A 441 11.05 4.55 11.41
CA SER A 441 11.39 3.12 11.41
C SER A 441 10.31 2.22 12.02
N VAL A 442 9.16 2.78 12.43
CA VAL A 442 8.07 2.04 13.05
C VAL A 442 6.72 2.35 12.42
N VAL A 443 5.76 1.43 12.57
CA VAL A 443 4.34 1.61 12.34
C VAL A 443 3.55 1.21 13.57
N PHE A 444 2.29 1.63 13.62
CA PHE A 444 1.37 1.29 14.70
C PHE A 444 0.41 0.21 14.23
N GLY A 445 0.44 -0.93 14.89
CA GLY A 445 -0.40 -2.09 14.60
C GLY A 445 -1.75 -2.03 15.31
N GLU A 446 -2.28 -3.22 15.62
CA GLU A 446 -3.52 -3.34 16.38
C GLU A 446 -3.35 -2.95 17.85
N HIS A 447 -4.48 -2.65 18.49
CA HIS A 447 -4.51 -2.52 19.94
C HIS A 447 -4.54 -3.91 20.55
N ILE A 448 -3.62 -4.17 21.48
CA ILE A 448 -3.60 -5.40 22.26
C ILE A 448 -4.08 -5.09 23.68
N LYS A 449 -4.80 -6.05 24.26
CA LYS A 449 -5.20 -6.03 25.66
C LYS A 449 -4.28 -6.96 26.42
N ASP A 450 -3.51 -6.42 27.34
CA ASP A 450 -2.70 -7.18 28.28
C ASP A 450 -2.86 -6.59 29.69
N GLY A 451 -3.17 -7.46 30.65
CA GLY A 451 -3.67 -7.07 31.97
C GLY A 451 -4.79 -6.02 31.91
N SER A 452 -4.57 -4.88 32.57
CA SER A 452 -5.51 -3.76 32.63
C SER A 452 -5.40 -2.77 31.46
N PHE A 453 -4.46 -2.95 30.53
CA PHE A 453 -4.14 -1.97 29.51
C PHE A 453 -4.54 -2.44 28.11
N PHE A 454 -5.32 -1.60 27.44
CA PHE A 454 -5.64 -1.72 26.01
C PHE A 454 -4.88 -0.61 25.28
N SER A 455 -3.86 -0.98 24.50
CA SER A 455 -2.93 -0.01 23.92
C SER A 455 -2.35 -0.51 22.60
N VAL A 456 -1.94 0.43 21.76
CA VAL A 456 -1.43 0.12 20.42
C VAL A 456 -0.07 -0.57 20.48
N ARG A 457 0.13 -1.60 19.66
CA ARG A 457 1.43 -2.25 19.48
C ARG A 457 2.24 -1.50 18.43
N ILE A 458 3.49 -1.20 18.75
CA ILE A 458 4.47 -0.67 17.78
C ILE A 458 5.12 -1.84 17.05
N ILE A 459 5.23 -1.74 15.72
CA ILE A 459 5.84 -2.75 14.86
C ILE A 459 7.00 -2.09 14.10
N PRO A 460 8.23 -2.63 14.14
CA PRO A 460 9.33 -2.07 13.36
C PRO A 460 9.13 -2.34 11.84
N LYS A 461 9.57 -1.39 11.00
CA LYS A 461 9.51 -1.48 9.54
C LYS A 461 10.61 -2.32 8.91
#